data_AF-A0A9W4SCR7-F1
#
_entry.id   AF-A0A9W4SCR7-F1
#
_cell.length_a   1.000
_cell.length_b   1.000
_cell.length_c   1.000
_cell.angle_alpha   90.00
_cell.angle_beta   90.00
_cell.angle_gamma   90.00
#
_symmetry.space_group_name_H-M   'P 1'
#
loop_
_entity.id
_entity.type
_entity.pdbx_description
1 polymer ?
#
loop_
_entity_poly.entity_id
_entity_poly.type
_entity_poly.pdbx_seq_one_letter_code
_entity_poly.pdbx_strand_id
1 'polypeptide(L)'
;MITLNLFFKPILSLFYALILGIFIKEVNSFTPISRNAFSSVLAGDKLYFFGGNPNSISNQTFCLDVSQSFSSENPPWIETPSAVIPFASVFATVSFIESSSIIYLFGGFMYDPVTLVDSFQSFVHTFNTQTLKWDIPKTNGQIPTRRRNIEAVKDNFGKIYIFGAPIARNEYTATLLSNESKSNSTQPQTHSNSPNSPSKDLTSKKVAISVVSSIVATAFLIGIGALLYRWSKKRKDKTTLRISGNFGIENNE
;
A
#
# COMPACT_ATOMS: atom_id res chain seq x y z
N MET A 1 -52.77 -14.12 14.35
CA MET A 1 -51.49 -14.53 13.73
C MET A 1 -51.06 -13.62 12.56
N ILE A 2 -51.99 -12.92 11.90
CA ILE A 2 -51.74 -12.06 10.72
C ILE A 2 -51.06 -10.72 11.06
N THR A 3 -51.34 -10.14 12.23
CA THR A 3 -50.80 -8.84 12.68
C THR A 3 -49.34 -8.88 13.10
N LEU A 4 -48.79 -10.04 13.46
CA LEU A 4 -47.37 -10.17 13.81
C LEU A 4 -46.50 -10.03 12.55
N ASN A 5 -46.93 -10.57 11.40
CA ASN A 5 -46.19 -10.52 10.15
C ASN A 5 -46.03 -9.11 9.55
N LEU A 6 -46.92 -8.18 9.89
CA LEU A 6 -46.88 -6.79 9.44
C LEU A 6 -45.78 -5.97 10.14
N PHE A 7 -45.45 -6.30 11.39
CA PHE A 7 -44.45 -5.57 12.17
C PHE A 7 -43.00 -6.06 11.93
N PHE A 8 -42.80 -7.33 11.59
CA PHE A 8 -41.45 -7.89 11.43
C PHE A 8 -40.81 -7.60 10.05
N LYS A 9 -41.62 -7.47 8.99
CA LYS A 9 -41.13 -7.16 7.64
C LYS A 9 -40.35 -5.84 7.53
N PRO A 10 -40.81 -4.69 8.06
CA PRO A 10 -40.06 -3.44 7.96
C PRO A 10 -38.76 -3.47 8.78
N ILE A 11 -38.76 -4.15 9.93
CA ILE A 11 -37.56 -4.32 10.77
C ILE A 11 -36.52 -5.18 10.03
N LEU A 12 -36.93 -6.30 9.43
CA LEU A 12 -36.04 -7.16 8.64
C LEU A 12 -35.49 -6.42 7.41
N SER A 13 -36.32 -5.62 6.73
CA SER A 13 -35.89 -4.78 5.60
C SER A 13 -34.85 -3.74 6.03
N LEU A 14 -35.00 -3.15 7.21
CA LEU A 14 -34.03 -2.19 7.76
C LEU A 14 -32.70 -2.88 8.09
N PHE A 15 -32.73 -4.09 8.64
CA PHE A 15 -31.54 -4.91 8.88
C PHE A 15 -30.82 -5.27 7.57
N TYR A 16 -31.56 -5.68 6.53
CA TYR A 16 -30.97 -5.94 5.21
C TYR A 16 -30.36 -4.68 4.60
N ALA A 17 -31.04 -3.54 4.67
CA ALA A 17 -30.52 -2.26 4.18
C ALA A 17 -29.26 -1.83 4.93
N LEU A 18 -29.20 -2.06 6.25
CA LEU A 18 -28.04 -1.75 7.08
C LEU A 18 -26.86 -2.69 6.79
N ILE A 19 -27.11 -3.99 6.55
CA ILE A 19 -26.09 -4.95 6.11
C ILE A 19 -25.57 -4.56 4.71
N LEU A 20 -26.45 -4.27 3.76
CA LEU A 20 -26.08 -3.78 2.43
C LEU A 20 -25.24 -2.50 2.52
N GLY A 21 -25.61 -1.55 3.40
CA GLY A 21 -24.86 -0.33 3.64
C GLY A 21 -23.47 -0.54 4.22
N ILE A 22 -23.26 -1.58 5.04
CA ILE A 22 -21.93 -1.97 5.55
C ILE A 22 -21.04 -2.55 4.43
N PHE A 23 -21.63 -3.13 3.38
CA PHE A 23 -20.91 -3.62 2.21
C PHE A 23 -20.61 -2.55 1.16
N ILE A 24 -21.16 -1.35 1.29
CA ILE A 24 -20.73 -0.19 0.48
C ILE A 24 -19.40 0.31 1.08
N LYS A 25 -18.32 -0.45 0.85
CA LYS A 25 -17.00 0.14 0.90
C LYS A 25 -16.91 1.11 -0.25
N GLU A 26 -16.63 2.37 0.06
CA GLU A 26 -16.24 3.37 -0.93
C GLU A 26 -15.01 2.84 -1.68
N VAL A 27 -15.24 2.27 -2.87
CA VAL A 27 -14.15 1.86 -3.76
C VAL A 27 -13.70 3.13 -4.46
N ASN A 28 -12.77 3.83 -3.82
CA ASN A 28 -12.05 4.91 -4.48
C ASN A 28 -11.22 4.28 -5.61
N SER A 29 -11.76 4.30 -6.83
CA SER A 29 -11.06 3.83 -8.02
C SER A 29 -10.08 4.89 -8.46
N PHE A 30 -8.80 4.67 -8.21
CA PHE A 30 -7.74 5.50 -8.75
C PHE A 30 -7.58 5.20 -10.26
N THR A 31 -7.31 6.22 -11.07
CA THR A 31 -6.92 6.02 -12.48
C THR A 31 -5.74 6.92 -12.77
N PRO A 32 -4.58 6.37 -13.16
CA PRO A 32 -3.40 7.17 -13.42
C PRO A 32 -3.61 8.04 -14.67
N ILE A 33 -3.16 9.29 -14.57
CA ILE A 33 -3.11 10.20 -15.73
C ILE A 33 -2.12 9.66 -16.75
N SER A 34 -2.50 9.73 -18.03
CA SER A 34 -1.63 9.41 -19.18
C SER A 34 -0.29 10.13 -19.06
N ARG A 35 0.80 9.41 -19.29
CA ARG A 35 2.18 9.90 -19.12
C ARG A 35 3.16 9.11 -19.98
N ASN A 36 4.30 9.71 -20.27
CA ASN A 36 5.44 9.04 -20.91
C ASN A 36 6.66 9.00 -19.97
N ALA A 37 7.71 8.31 -20.41
CA ALA A 37 9.03 8.30 -19.76
C ALA A 37 9.06 7.85 -18.29
N PHE A 38 8.02 7.14 -17.84
CA PHE A 38 7.98 6.51 -16.51
C PHE A 38 8.82 5.23 -16.50
N SER A 39 9.21 4.80 -15.31
CA SER A 39 9.84 3.48 -15.10
C SER A 39 8.80 2.50 -14.57
N SER A 40 8.86 1.23 -14.98
CA SER A 40 7.93 0.21 -14.48
C SER A 40 8.58 -1.15 -14.27
N VAL A 41 8.17 -1.88 -13.24
CA VAL A 41 8.67 -3.24 -12.95
C VAL A 41 7.62 -4.08 -12.22
N LEU A 42 7.54 -5.36 -12.57
CA LEU A 42 6.74 -6.34 -11.84
C LEU A 42 7.48 -6.78 -10.57
N ALA A 43 6.85 -6.63 -9.41
CA ALA A 43 7.38 -7.06 -8.13
C ALA A 43 6.31 -7.87 -7.37
N GLY A 44 6.45 -9.20 -7.39
CA GLY A 44 5.39 -10.11 -6.97
C GLY A 44 4.15 -9.90 -7.84
N ASP A 45 2.99 -9.71 -7.21
CA ASP A 45 1.72 -9.52 -7.90
C ASP A 45 1.38 -8.04 -8.18
N LYS A 46 2.38 -7.15 -8.11
CA LYS A 46 2.18 -5.71 -8.35
C LYS A 46 3.13 -5.21 -9.43
N LEU A 47 2.56 -4.65 -10.49
CA LEU A 47 3.32 -3.90 -11.49
C LEU A 47 3.43 -2.45 -11.01
N TYR A 48 4.62 -2.06 -10.55
CA TYR A 48 4.89 -0.72 -10.06
C TYR A 48 5.23 0.24 -11.20
N PHE A 49 4.84 1.50 -11.03
CA PHE A 49 5.13 2.61 -11.92
C PHE A 49 5.69 3.79 -11.12
N PHE A 50 6.76 4.39 -11.64
CA PHE A 50 7.52 5.44 -10.99
C PHE A 50 7.67 6.65 -11.91
N GLY A 51 7.20 7.80 -11.43
CA GLY A 51 7.40 9.10 -12.07
C GLY A 51 6.68 9.25 -13.41
N GLY A 52 7.43 9.69 -14.42
CA GLY A 52 6.93 10.03 -15.75
C GLY A 52 6.52 11.49 -15.91
N ASN A 53 6.07 11.85 -17.10
CA ASN A 53 5.60 13.20 -17.42
C ASN A 53 4.13 13.17 -17.89
N PRO A 54 3.15 13.29 -16.97
CA PRO A 54 1.76 13.47 -17.35
C PRO A 54 1.43 14.86 -17.90
N ASN A 55 2.14 15.89 -17.43
CA ASN A 55 2.04 17.30 -17.84
C ASN A 55 3.29 18.07 -17.37
N SER A 56 3.78 17.69 -16.18
CA SER A 56 5.10 18.01 -15.63
C SER A 56 5.72 16.74 -15.07
N ILE A 57 7.04 16.74 -14.87
CA ILE A 57 7.78 15.59 -14.34
C ILE A 57 7.25 15.26 -12.94
N SER A 58 6.85 14.01 -12.74
CA SER A 58 6.16 13.54 -11.56
C SER A 58 7.09 12.74 -10.65
N ASN A 59 6.81 12.77 -9.35
CA ASN A 59 7.39 11.90 -8.33
C ASN A 59 6.38 10.84 -7.83
N GLN A 60 5.23 10.72 -8.50
CA GLN A 60 4.18 9.81 -8.09
C GLN A 60 4.61 8.34 -8.26
N THR A 61 4.19 7.51 -7.31
CA THR A 61 4.27 6.06 -7.37
C THR A 61 2.87 5.49 -7.33
N PHE A 62 2.58 4.56 -8.24
CA PHE A 62 1.33 3.79 -8.26
C PHE A 62 1.62 2.38 -8.75
N CYS A 63 0.67 1.47 -8.58
CA CYS A 63 0.80 0.11 -9.07
C CYS A 63 -0.50 -0.45 -9.64
N LEU A 64 -0.36 -1.47 -10.47
CA LEU A 64 -1.46 -2.30 -10.96
C LEU A 64 -1.38 -3.65 -10.22
N ASP A 65 -2.46 -4.04 -9.56
CA ASP A 65 -2.55 -5.37 -8.95
C ASP A 65 -2.83 -6.42 -10.02
N VAL A 66 -1.89 -7.33 -10.23
CA VAL A 66 -1.99 -8.40 -11.23
C VAL A 66 -2.20 -9.77 -10.60
N SER A 67 -2.54 -9.84 -9.31
CA SER A 67 -2.84 -11.10 -8.61
C SER A 67 -4.06 -11.83 -9.15
N GLN A 68 -4.97 -11.09 -9.80
CA GLN A 68 -6.19 -11.61 -10.41
C GLN A 68 -6.35 -11.09 -11.84
N SER A 69 -7.07 -11.82 -12.66
CA SER A 69 -7.44 -11.37 -14.01
C SER A 69 -8.35 -10.14 -13.96
N PHE A 70 -8.16 -9.19 -14.87
CA PHE A 70 -8.94 -7.96 -14.97
C PHE A 70 -9.26 -7.63 -16.43
N SER A 71 -10.29 -6.81 -16.66
CA SER A 71 -10.59 -6.26 -17.99
C SER A 71 -9.87 -4.93 -18.20
N SER A 72 -9.59 -4.58 -19.46
CA SER A 72 -9.01 -3.28 -19.82
C SER A 72 -9.91 -2.09 -19.47
N GLU A 73 -11.20 -2.33 -19.26
CA GLU A 73 -12.18 -1.30 -18.87
C GLU A 73 -12.09 -0.94 -17.39
N ASN A 74 -11.75 -1.90 -16.52
CA ASN A 74 -11.66 -1.72 -15.08
C ASN A 74 -10.36 -2.29 -14.49
N PRO A 75 -9.20 -1.72 -14.87
CA PRO A 75 -7.91 -2.12 -14.32
C PRO A 75 -7.82 -1.83 -12.81
N PRO A 76 -7.30 -2.77 -12.01
CA PRO A 76 -7.18 -2.65 -10.54
C PRO A 76 -5.98 -1.77 -10.13
N TRP A 77 -6.07 -0.48 -10.44
CA TRP A 77 -5.05 0.49 -10.06
C TRP A 77 -5.07 0.79 -8.56
N ILE A 78 -3.87 0.89 -7.98
CA ILE A 78 -3.65 1.23 -6.59
C ILE A 78 -2.73 2.45 -6.53
N GLU A 79 -3.23 3.54 -5.94
CA GLU A 79 -2.39 4.68 -5.58
C GLU A 79 -1.58 4.36 -4.31
N THR A 80 -0.29 4.73 -4.32
CA THR A 80 0.60 4.52 -3.17
C THR A 80 1.17 5.85 -2.66
N PRO A 81 0.35 6.67 -1.97
CA PRO A 81 0.77 8.01 -1.52
C PRO A 81 1.88 7.98 -0.47
N SER A 82 2.07 6.85 0.22
CA SER A 82 3.20 6.66 1.15
C SER A 82 4.52 6.27 0.45
N ALA A 83 4.48 5.93 -0.84
CA ALA A 83 5.62 5.42 -1.61
C ALA A 83 6.18 6.46 -2.61
N VAL A 84 5.84 7.74 -2.42
CA VAL A 84 6.26 8.83 -3.32
C VAL A 84 7.77 8.87 -3.43
N ILE A 85 8.25 9.04 -4.67
CA ILE A 85 9.68 9.15 -4.95
C ILE A 85 10.19 10.46 -4.33
N PRO A 86 11.36 10.47 -3.66
CA PRO A 86 11.89 11.70 -3.06
C PRO A 86 12.29 12.77 -4.09
N PHE A 87 12.22 12.45 -5.39
CA PHE A 87 12.49 13.32 -6.53
C PHE A 87 11.51 13.00 -7.66
N ALA A 88 11.24 13.97 -8.52
CA ALA A 88 10.50 13.74 -9.75
C ALA A 88 11.41 13.06 -10.77
N SER A 89 10.94 12.00 -11.44
CA SER A 89 11.79 11.09 -12.23
C SER A 89 11.25 10.84 -13.65
N VAL A 90 12.14 10.87 -14.64
CA VAL A 90 11.86 10.47 -16.04
C VAL A 90 13.06 9.80 -16.70
N PHE A 91 12.82 8.91 -17.65
CA PHE A 91 13.85 8.21 -18.45
C PHE A 91 14.87 7.40 -17.63
N ALA A 92 14.49 7.03 -16.41
CA ALA A 92 15.20 6.08 -15.56
C ALA A 92 14.80 4.64 -15.94
N THR A 93 15.58 3.66 -15.49
CA THR A 93 15.24 2.24 -15.60
C THR A 93 15.16 1.61 -14.21
N VAL A 94 14.46 0.49 -14.10
CA VAL A 94 14.23 -0.20 -12.84
C VAL A 94 14.47 -1.70 -12.97
N SER A 95 14.86 -2.34 -11.86
CA SER A 95 14.96 -3.80 -11.76
C SER A 95 14.60 -4.26 -10.36
N PHE A 96 13.85 -5.36 -10.25
CA PHE A 96 13.41 -5.92 -8.98
C PHE A 96 14.29 -7.10 -8.55
N ILE A 97 14.65 -7.13 -7.26
CA ILE A 97 15.33 -8.24 -6.60
C ILE A 97 14.39 -8.86 -5.57
N GLU A 98 13.92 -10.06 -5.88
CA GLU A 98 12.90 -10.81 -5.14
C GLU A 98 13.37 -11.16 -3.73
N SER A 99 14.60 -11.67 -3.60
CA SER A 99 15.18 -12.15 -2.34
C SER A 99 15.24 -11.08 -1.25
N SER A 100 15.36 -9.81 -1.63
CA SER A 100 15.38 -8.67 -0.71
C SER A 100 14.11 -7.82 -0.77
N SER A 101 13.17 -8.11 -1.67
CA SER A 101 12.00 -7.25 -1.93
C SER A 101 12.37 -5.78 -2.22
N ILE A 102 13.45 -5.59 -3.00
CA ILE A 102 13.96 -4.25 -3.35
C ILE A 102 13.82 -4.02 -4.85
N ILE A 103 13.22 -2.88 -5.21
CA ILE A 103 13.30 -2.32 -6.56
C ILE A 103 14.47 -1.34 -6.59
N TYR A 104 15.38 -1.52 -7.53
CA TYR A 104 16.42 -0.55 -7.84
C TYR A 104 15.94 0.35 -8.97
N LEU A 105 16.16 1.65 -8.82
CA LEU A 105 15.97 2.67 -9.85
C LEU A 105 17.33 3.24 -10.22
N PHE A 106 17.63 3.28 -11.52
CA PHE A 106 18.90 3.75 -12.04
C PHE A 106 18.75 4.92 -13.00
N GLY A 107 19.64 5.89 -12.88
CA GLY A 107 19.81 7.00 -13.80
C GLY A 107 18.54 7.82 -14.03
N GLY A 108 18.36 8.27 -15.28
CA GLY A 108 17.31 9.19 -15.69
C GLY A 108 17.56 10.63 -15.25
N PHE A 109 16.55 11.47 -15.49
CA PHE A 109 16.49 12.78 -14.88
C PHE A 109 15.77 12.71 -13.53
N MET A 110 16.24 13.56 -12.62
CA MET A 110 15.83 13.68 -11.24
C MET A 110 15.72 15.16 -10.96
N TYR A 111 14.53 15.61 -10.58
CA TYR A 111 14.28 17.00 -10.26
C TYR A 111 13.64 17.10 -8.88
N ASP A 112 13.92 18.19 -8.19
CA ASP A 112 13.15 18.55 -7.01
C ASP A 112 11.68 18.76 -7.44
N PRO A 113 10.70 18.09 -6.81
CA PRO A 113 9.32 18.10 -7.29
C PRO A 113 8.62 19.45 -7.14
N VAL A 114 9.20 20.40 -6.39
CA VAL A 114 8.64 21.73 -6.15
C VAL A 114 9.33 22.78 -7.02
N THR A 115 10.65 22.83 -6.97
CA THR A 115 11.48 23.86 -7.63
C THR A 115 11.85 23.49 -9.06
N LEU A 116 11.71 22.21 -9.45
CA LEU A 116 12.12 21.67 -10.75
C LEU A 116 13.61 21.83 -11.07
N VAL A 117 14.42 22.08 -10.05
CA VAL A 117 15.89 22.13 -10.16
C VAL A 117 16.44 20.70 -10.14
N ASP A 118 17.55 20.47 -10.85
CA ASP A 118 18.22 19.16 -10.88
C ASP A 118 18.57 18.70 -9.46
N SER A 119 18.05 17.54 -9.07
CA SER A 119 18.20 16.95 -7.73
C SER A 119 19.01 15.64 -7.77
N PHE A 120 19.80 15.43 -8.82
CA PHE A 120 20.59 14.21 -8.98
C PHE A 120 21.62 14.04 -7.85
N GLN A 121 21.33 13.12 -6.93
CA GLN A 121 22.20 12.80 -5.79
C GLN A 121 22.96 11.49 -5.96
N SER A 122 22.36 10.51 -6.65
CA SER A 122 22.94 9.18 -6.85
C SER A 122 22.53 8.62 -8.20
N PHE A 123 23.38 7.80 -8.81
CA PHE A 123 23.00 7.03 -9.99
C PHE A 123 21.99 5.93 -9.65
N VAL A 124 21.96 5.46 -8.41
CA VAL A 124 21.09 4.38 -7.95
C VAL A 124 20.30 4.78 -6.71
N HIS A 125 19.02 4.44 -6.71
CA HIS A 125 18.10 4.54 -5.58
C HIS A 125 17.40 3.20 -5.37
N THR A 126 16.99 2.91 -4.14
CA THR A 126 16.30 1.67 -3.79
C THR A 126 14.94 1.96 -3.19
N PHE A 127 13.94 1.19 -3.60
CA PHE A 127 12.61 1.20 -3.02
C PHE A 127 12.30 -0.18 -2.43
N ASN A 128 11.99 -0.22 -1.15
CA ASN A 128 11.62 -1.45 -0.47
C ASN A 128 10.10 -1.65 -0.54
N THR A 129 9.64 -2.71 -1.20
CA THR A 129 8.21 -2.93 -1.48
C THR A 129 7.40 -3.33 -0.24
N GLN A 130 8.05 -3.79 0.83
CA GLN A 130 7.41 -4.16 2.09
C GLN A 130 7.19 -2.96 3.01
N THR A 131 8.18 -2.07 3.09
CA THR A 131 8.17 -0.88 3.96
C THR A 131 7.69 0.37 3.24
N LEU A 132 7.64 0.34 1.91
CA LEU A 132 7.32 1.45 1.01
C LEU A 132 8.26 2.66 1.16
N LYS A 133 9.53 2.41 1.49
CA LYS A 133 10.54 3.45 1.72
C LYS A 133 11.59 3.48 0.61
N TRP A 134 12.01 4.70 0.29
CA TRP A 134 13.14 4.99 -0.59
C TRP A 134 14.42 5.18 0.21
N ASP A 135 15.55 4.79 -0.37
CA ASP A 135 16.89 4.98 0.19
C ASP A 135 17.95 5.12 -0.93
N ILE A 136 19.16 5.54 -0.57
CA ILE A 136 20.34 5.52 -1.42
C ILE A 136 21.27 4.41 -0.92
N PRO A 137 21.45 3.32 -1.69
CA PRO A 137 22.28 2.21 -1.24
C PRO A 137 23.76 2.62 -1.23
N LYS A 138 24.52 2.03 -0.32
CA LYS A 138 25.99 2.09 -0.37
C LYS A 138 26.48 1.25 -1.54
N THR A 139 27.26 1.87 -2.43
CA THR A 139 27.86 1.21 -3.59
C THR A 139 29.38 1.23 -3.50
N ASN A 140 30.01 0.26 -4.16
CA ASN A 140 31.47 0.17 -4.29
C ASN A 140 31.83 0.23 -5.79
N GLY A 141 33.09 0.60 -6.08
CA GLY A 141 33.58 0.72 -7.45
C GLY A 141 33.29 2.09 -8.07
N GLN A 142 33.52 2.20 -9.38
CA GLN A 142 33.34 3.45 -10.11
C GLN A 142 31.85 3.69 -10.40
N ILE A 143 31.28 4.75 -9.83
CA ILE A 143 29.91 5.17 -10.12
C ILE A 143 29.85 5.66 -11.57
N PRO A 144 28.95 5.14 -12.42
CA PRO A 144 28.78 5.63 -13.78
C PRO A 144 28.38 7.10 -13.79
N THR A 145 28.77 7.83 -14.84
CA THR A 145 28.18 9.13 -15.15
C THR A 145 26.67 8.99 -15.35
N ARG A 146 25.92 10.05 -15.08
CA ARG A 146 24.46 10.04 -15.24
C ARG A 146 24.07 9.67 -16.68
N ARG A 147 23.12 8.74 -16.81
CA ARG A 147 22.61 8.22 -18.09
C ARG A 147 21.08 8.35 -18.14
N ARG A 148 20.51 8.45 -19.33
CA ARG A 148 19.05 8.49 -19.57
C ARG A 148 18.71 7.64 -20.77
N ASN A 149 17.43 7.30 -20.93
CA ASN A 149 16.99 6.37 -21.99
C ASN A 149 17.78 5.06 -21.90
N ILE A 150 17.87 4.55 -20.67
CA ILE A 150 18.60 3.35 -20.33
C ILE A 150 17.64 2.20 -20.09
N GLU A 151 18.13 0.98 -20.26
CA GLU A 151 17.40 -0.25 -20.03
C GLU A 151 18.22 -1.17 -19.12
N ALA A 152 17.54 -1.81 -18.17
CA ALA A 152 18.13 -2.77 -17.26
C ALA A 152 17.67 -4.19 -17.61
N VAL A 153 18.61 -5.13 -17.62
CA VAL A 153 18.33 -6.57 -17.68
C VAL A 153 18.98 -7.26 -16.49
N LYS A 154 18.30 -8.26 -15.93
CA LYS A 154 18.74 -8.99 -14.75
C LYS A 154 19.04 -10.43 -15.14
N ASP A 155 20.16 -10.97 -14.69
CA ASP A 155 20.45 -12.41 -14.80
C ASP A 155 19.80 -13.24 -13.68
N ASN A 156 19.91 -14.56 -13.78
CA ASN A 156 19.34 -15.48 -12.78
C ASN A 156 20.04 -15.42 -11.41
N PHE A 157 21.19 -14.74 -11.32
CA PHE A 157 21.95 -14.54 -10.08
C PHE A 157 21.67 -13.19 -9.42
N GLY A 158 20.78 -12.38 -10.00
CA GLY A 158 20.43 -11.06 -9.49
C GLY A 158 21.43 -9.96 -9.88
N LYS A 159 22.37 -10.22 -10.79
CA LYS A 159 23.22 -9.17 -11.36
C LYS A 159 22.41 -8.39 -12.39
N ILE A 160 22.46 -7.07 -12.26
CA ILE A 160 21.75 -6.13 -13.13
C ILE A 160 22.75 -5.50 -14.10
N TYR A 161 22.44 -5.58 -15.38
CA TYR A 161 23.21 -4.99 -16.48
C TYR A 161 22.40 -3.83 -17.05
N ILE A 162 23.04 -2.66 -17.20
CA ILE A 162 22.38 -1.43 -17.65
C ILE A 162 23.00 -1.02 -18.98
N PHE A 163 22.16 -0.88 -20.00
CA PHE A 163 22.54 -0.48 -21.35
C PHE A 163 21.89 0.86 -21.72
N GLY A 164 22.51 1.58 -22.65
CA GLY A 164 22.00 2.84 -23.17
C GLY A 164 23.02 3.97 -23.16
N ALA A 165 22.63 5.11 -23.73
CA ALA A 165 23.53 6.21 -24.00
C ALA A 165 23.81 7.06 -22.75
N PRO A 166 25.06 7.50 -22.53
CA PRO A 166 25.34 8.53 -21.54
C PRO A 166 24.59 9.82 -21.88
N ILE A 167 24.37 10.67 -20.88
CA ILE A 167 23.91 12.04 -21.14
C ILE A 167 25.08 12.75 -21.82
N ALA A 168 25.10 12.76 -23.15
CA ALA A 168 26.09 13.51 -23.90
C ALA A 168 25.89 15.00 -23.61
N ARG A 169 26.67 15.51 -22.66
CA ARG A 169 27.37 16.78 -22.85
C ARG A 169 28.84 16.41 -23.03
N ASN A 170 29.19 16.02 -24.25
CA ASN A 170 30.56 15.94 -24.80
C ASN A 170 31.52 14.81 -24.41
N GLU A 171 31.18 13.79 -23.61
CA GLU A 171 32.12 12.68 -23.34
C GLU A 171 31.47 11.29 -23.42
N TYR A 172 31.91 10.49 -24.40
CA TYR A 172 31.55 9.09 -24.56
C TYR A 172 32.54 8.23 -23.78
N THR A 173 32.14 7.69 -22.63
CA THR A 173 32.83 6.55 -22.02
C THR A 173 31.83 5.44 -21.67
N ALA A 174 32.03 4.27 -22.29
CA ALA A 174 31.40 3.03 -21.88
C ALA A 174 32.19 2.49 -20.68
N THR A 175 31.55 2.35 -19.52
CA THR A 175 32.16 1.75 -18.33
C THR A 175 31.64 0.33 -18.19
N LEU A 176 32.53 -0.66 -18.30
CA LEU A 176 32.24 -2.05 -17.96
C LEU A 176 32.39 -2.22 -16.45
N LEU A 177 31.31 -2.58 -15.75
CA LEU A 177 31.39 -3.02 -14.36
C LEU A 177 31.62 -4.53 -14.34
N SER A 178 32.86 -4.94 -14.10
CA SER A 178 33.21 -6.32 -13.74
C SER A 178 33.67 -6.36 -12.29
N ASN A 179 33.14 -7.31 -11.52
CA ASN A 179 33.59 -7.59 -10.16
C ASN A 179 34.82 -8.49 -10.26
N GLU A 180 36.02 -7.95 -10.02
CA GLU A 180 37.18 -8.73 -9.64
C GLU A 180 37.53 -8.47 -8.17
N SER A 181 37.92 -9.56 -7.49
CA SER A 181 38.14 -9.60 -6.06
C SER A 181 39.63 -9.52 -5.72
N LYS A 182 39.98 -8.48 -4.94
CA LYS A 182 41.11 -8.29 -3.98
C LYS A 182 42.57 -8.50 -4.43
N SER A 183 43.42 -7.51 -4.13
CA SER A 183 44.49 -7.62 -3.09
C SER A 183 45.02 -6.23 -2.65
N ASN A 184 45.60 -6.17 -1.44
CA ASN A 184 45.82 -5.03 -0.53
C ASN A 184 46.98 -4.06 -0.84
N SER A 185 46.92 -2.85 -0.22
CA SER A 185 48.02 -2.05 0.42
C SER A 185 47.76 -0.53 0.23
N THR A 186 47.94 0.45 1.12
CA THR A 186 48.12 0.64 2.59
C THR A 186 47.83 2.16 2.85
N GLN A 187 47.35 2.52 4.06
CA GLN A 187 46.99 3.88 4.53
C GLN A 187 48.21 4.79 4.88
N PRO A 188 48.08 6.13 5.13
CA PRO A 188 47.63 6.70 6.44
C PRO A 188 46.77 8.01 6.35
N GLN A 189 45.66 8.17 7.09
CA GLN A 189 45.43 8.82 8.42
C GLN A 189 45.63 10.36 8.52
N THR A 190 44.57 11.10 8.92
CA THR A 190 44.60 12.16 9.96
C THR A 190 43.22 12.44 10.58
N HIS A 191 43.24 12.75 11.89
CA HIS A 191 42.17 12.97 12.87
C HIS A 191 41.38 14.29 12.75
N SER A 192 40.13 14.34 13.24
CA SER A 192 39.75 15.03 14.51
C SER A 192 38.22 15.16 14.76
N ASN A 193 37.79 14.56 15.87
CA ASN A 193 36.86 15.00 16.95
C ASN A 193 35.47 15.63 16.69
N SER A 194 34.47 14.98 17.30
CA SER A 194 33.15 15.49 17.76
C SER A 194 33.28 16.10 19.18
N PRO A 195 32.28 16.83 19.75
CA PRO A 195 31.16 16.14 20.42
C PRO A 195 29.80 16.90 20.53
N ASN A 196 28.76 16.10 20.84
CA ASN A 196 27.56 16.36 21.68
C ASN A 196 26.17 16.68 21.07
N SER A 197 25.22 15.81 21.43
CA SER A 197 23.75 15.82 21.33
C SER A 197 23.10 16.64 22.49
N PRO A 198 21.79 16.50 22.85
CA PRO A 198 20.55 16.13 22.14
C PRO A 198 19.38 17.14 22.40
N SER A 199 18.23 16.95 21.73
CA SER A 199 16.84 17.29 22.14
C SER A 199 16.01 17.64 20.88
N LYS A 200 14.70 17.44 20.75
CA LYS A 200 13.63 17.06 21.68
C LYS A 200 12.51 16.41 20.85
N ASP A 201 11.90 15.43 21.49
CA ASP A 201 10.67 14.75 21.11
C ASP A 201 9.51 15.74 20.92
N LEU A 202 8.74 15.61 19.84
CA LEU A 202 7.38 16.14 19.77
C LEU A 202 6.46 15.07 19.19
N THR A 203 5.88 14.34 20.12
CA THR A 203 4.81 13.35 19.94
C THR A 203 3.67 13.90 19.06
N SER A 204 3.56 13.37 17.84
CA SER A 204 2.32 13.47 17.06
C SER A 204 1.40 12.32 17.47
N LYS A 205 0.32 12.65 18.20
CA LYS A 205 -0.78 11.72 18.48
C LYS A 205 -1.44 11.34 17.16
N LYS A 206 -1.23 10.12 16.68
CA LYS A 206 -2.08 9.52 15.64
C LYS A 206 -3.22 8.75 16.30
N VAL A 207 -4.41 9.23 15.97
CA VAL A 207 -5.74 8.73 16.32
C VAL A 207 -5.87 7.26 15.90
N ALA A 208 -6.06 6.37 16.88
CA ALA A 208 -6.47 5.00 16.65
C ALA A 208 -7.99 4.94 16.59
N ILE A 209 -8.56 5.05 15.38
CA ILE A 209 -9.97 4.74 15.12
C ILE A 209 -10.00 3.65 14.06
N SER A 210 -10.08 2.38 14.48
CA SER A 210 -10.57 1.30 13.60
C SER A 210 -11.04 0.04 14.34
N VAL A 211 -10.62 -0.21 15.59
CA VAL A 211 -10.99 -1.48 16.28
C VAL A 211 -12.25 -1.37 17.17
N VAL A 212 -12.66 -0.15 17.54
CA VAL A 212 -13.78 0.06 18.49
C VAL A 212 -15.15 -0.20 17.85
N SER A 213 -15.32 -0.06 16.53
CA SER A 213 -16.64 -0.21 15.89
C SER A 213 -17.14 -1.66 15.87
N SER A 214 -16.25 -2.64 15.68
CA SER A 214 -16.64 -4.05 15.62
C SER A 214 -17.10 -4.57 16.97
N ILE A 215 -16.43 -4.20 18.08
CA ILE A 215 -16.78 -4.70 19.43
C ILE A 215 -18.14 -4.13 19.89
N VAL A 216 -18.42 -2.86 19.57
CA VAL A 216 -19.70 -2.23 19.93
C VAL A 216 -20.86 -2.88 19.18
N ALA A 217 -20.67 -3.24 17.90
CA ALA A 217 -21.70 -3.94 17.12
C ALA A 217 -22.02 -5.34 17.68
N THR A 218 -21.00 -6.11 18.09
CA THR A 218 -21.23 -7.45 18.67
C THR A 218 -21.94 -7.38 20.02
N ALA A 219 -21.57 -6.43 20.88
CA ALA A 219 -22.22 -6.24 22.17
C ALA A 219 -23.70 -5.82 22.02
N PHE A 220 -24.00 -4.99 21.00
CA PHE A 220 -25.37 -4.55 20.72
C PHE A 220 -26.27 -5.69 20.23
N LEU A 221 -25.74 -6.57 19.37
CA LEU A 221 -26.47 -7.76 18.88
C LEU A 221 -26.76 -8.76 20.01
N ILE A 222 -25.80 -8.99 20.91
CA ILE A 222 -25.99 -9.85 22.08
C ILE A 222 -27.06 -9.27 23.01
N GLY A 223 -27.04 -7.95 23.23
CA GLY A 223 -28.03 -7.26 24.06
C GLY A 223 -29.47 -7.38 23.52
N ILE A 224 -29.66 -7.18 22.21
CA ILE A 224 -30.96 -7.35 21.56
C ILE A 224 -31.42 -8.81 21.63
N GLY A 225 -30.53 -9.77 21.37
CA GLY A 225 -30.83 -11.20 21.47
C GLY A 225 -31.32 -11.61 22.86
N ALA A 226 -30.67 -11.10 23.92
CA ALA A 226 -31.06 -11.38 25.31
C ALA A 226 -32.43 -10.81 25.68
N LEU A 227 -32.75 -9.60 25.18
CA LEU A 227 -34.07 -8.97 25.40
C LEU A 227 -35.19 -9.75 24.69
N LEU A 228 -34.97 -10.15 23.44
CA LEU A 228 -35.92 -10.95 22.67
C LEU A 228 -36.14 -12.33 23.31
N TYR A 229 -35.07 -12.97 23.79
CA TYR A 229 -35.16 -14.24 24.51
C TYR A 229 -35.97 -14.12 25.80
N ARG A 230 -35.69 -13.11 26.64
CA ARG A 230 -36.44 -12.84 27.87
C ARG A 230 -37.91 -12.58 27.61
N TRP A 231 -38.22 -11.84 26.56
CA TRP A 231 -39.60 -11.54 26.18
C TRP A 231 -40.33 -12.78 25.65
N SER A 232 -39.67 -13.61 24.85
CA SER A 232 -40.22 -14.89 24.40
C SER A 232 -40.50 -15.82 25.58
N LYS A 233 -39.61 -15.89 26.56
CA LYS A 233 -39.79 -16.74 27.76
C LYS A 233 -41.02 -16.31 28.56
N LYS A 234 -41.16 -15.01 28.85
CA LYS A 234 -42.34 -14.45 29.56
C LYS A 234 -43.67 -14.77 28.85
N ARG A 235 -43.68 -14.89 27.52
CA ARG A 235 -44.89 -15.30 26.78
C ARG A 235 -45.22 -16.78 26.96
N LYS A 236 -44.21 -17.66 26.88
CA LYS A 236 -44.42 -19.10 27.09
C LYS A 236 -44.98 -19.38 28.48
N ASP A 237 -44.44 -18.70 29.50
CA ASP A 237 -44.90 -18.84 30.90
C ASP A 237 -46.35 -18.35 31.09
N LYS A 238 -46.75 -17.26 30.41
CA LYS A 238 -48.16 -16.79 30.42
C LYS A 238 -49.11 -17.74 29.69
N THR A 239 -48.64 -18.42 28.65
CA THR A 239 -49.44 -19.40 27.90
C THR A 239 -49.61 -20.69 28.68
N THR A 240 -48.58 -21.21 29.36
CA THR A 240 -48.70 -22.38 30.25
C THR A 240 -49.60 -22.12 31.45
N LEU A 241 -49.53 -20.94 32.07
CA LEU A 241 -50.44 -20.56 33.17
C LEU A 241 -51.91 -20.46 32.74
N ARG A 242 -52.19 -20.05 31.49
CA ARG A 242 -53.56 -20.05 30.94
C ARG A 242 -54.07 -21.45 30.63
N ILE A 243 -53.19 -22.37 30.23
CA ILE A 243 -53.58 -23.76 29.96
C ILE A 243 -53.86 -24.51 31.28
N SER A 244 -53.09 -24.28 32.34
CA SER A 244 -53.33 -24.91 33.65
C SER A 244 -54.57 -24.37 34.37
N GLY A 245 -54.94 -23.09 34.15
CA GLY A 245 -56.13 -22.48 34.73
C GLY A 245 -57.46 -22.92 34.10
N ASN A 246 -57.43 -23.53 32.91
CA ASN A 246 -58.63 -23.95 32.16
C ASN A 246 -59.03 -25.42 32.39
N PHE A 247 -58.28 -26.16 33.21
CA PHE A 247 -58.57 -27.58 33.57
C PHE A 247 -59.13 -27.74 35.00
N GLY A 248 -59.44 -26.65 35.70
CA GLY A 248 -60.06 -26.67 37.01
C GLY A 248 -61.53 -26.26 36.96
N ILE A 249 -62.41 -27.24 37.27
CA ILE A 249 -63.83 -27.11 37.62
C ILE A 249 -64.81 -27.08 36.43
N GLU A 250 -65.34 -28.27 36.09
CA GLU A 250 -66.79 -28.49 36.08
C GLU A 250 -67.04 -29.99 36.31
N ASN A 251 -67.29 -30.35 37.56
CA ASN A 251 -67.94 -31.59 38.00
C ASN A 251 -68.39 -31.32 39.44
N ASN A 252 -69.67 -31.04 39.63
CA ASN A 252 -70.44 -31.50 40.77
C ASN A 252 -71.93 -31.36 40.46
N GLU A 253 -72.64 -32.40 40.87
CA GLU A 253 -74.07 -32.68 40.81
C GLU A 253 -74.97 -31.57 41.39
#